data_AF-A0A4Z1A8Y5-F1
#
_entry.id   AF-A0A4Z1A8Y5-F1
#
_cell.length_a   1.000
_cell.length_b   1.000
_cell.length_c   1.000
_cell.angle_alpha   90.00
_cell.angle_beta   90.00
_cell.angle_gamma   90.00
#
_symmetry.space_group_name_H-M   'P 1'
#
loop_
_entity.id
_entity.type
_entity.pdbx_description
1 polymer ?
#
loop_
_entity_poly.entity_id
_entity_poly.type
_entity_poly.pdbx_seq_one_letter_code
_entity_poly.pdbx_strand_id
1 'polypeptide(L)'
;MREIHYYVATSINGYIDSHSTNTSLFLSEGDHATEYKNDLLQYSDVLMGKKTYEYGFNFGLTPGEKAYPWMDHYLVSDHLVKNHFGENINILRTTEIKSTLQLLREEKNKGNIYLCGGGKLAGLLWEHHEIDRLFVKVNPMVIAKGVPLFDSIQSDQQLKFVRSKEYKSKVVLLEYKKK
;
A
#
# COMPACT_ATOMS: atom_id res chain seq x y z
N MET A 1 -8.07 14.29 11.84
CA MET A 1 -6.71 14.06 11.31
C MET A 1 -6.82 12.96 10.28
N ARG A 2 -6.09 13.05 9.16
CA ARG A 2 -6.18 12.05 8.08
C ARG A 2 -5.56 10.72 8.54
N GLU A 3 -6.15 9.59 8.17
CA GLU A 3 -5.67 8.24 8.54
C GLU A 3 -4.78 7.65 7.44
N ILE A 4 -3.81 6.82 7.82
CA ILE A 4 -2.99 6.02 6.90
C ILE A 4 -3.61 4.62 6.82
N HIS A 5 -4.08 4.26 5.64
CA HIS A 5 -4.69 2.96 5.38
C HIS A 5 -3.74 2.09 4.58
N TYR A 6 -3.37 0.94 5.12
CA TYR A 6 -2.71 -0.11 4.35
C TYR A 6 -3.76 -1.02 3.70
N TYR A 7 -4.04 -0.82 2.41
CA TYR A 7 -5.04 -1.57 1.66
C TYR A 7 -4.41 -2.46 0.60
N VAL A 8 -4.33 -3.76 0.88
CA VAL A 8 -3.41 -4.67 0.18
C VAL A 8 -4.01 -6.05 -0.02
N ALA A 9 -3.65 -6.70 -1.13
CA ALA A 9 -3.95 -8.10 -1.38
C ALA A 9 -2.82 -8.99 -0.85
N THR A 10 -3.16 -10.14 -0.26
CA THR A 10 -2.17 -11.09 0.26
C THR A 10 -2.61 -12.54 0.06
N SER A 11 -1.64 -13.46 0.02
CA SER A 11 -1.87 -14.91 0.15
C SER A 11 -2.23 -15.27 1.59
N ILE A 12 -2.74 -16.48 1.83
CA ILE A 12 -3.11 -16.92 3.19
C ILE A 12 -1.91 -16.97 4.15
N ASN A 13 -0.70 -17.14 3.61
CA ASN A 13 0.55 -17.17 4.35
C ASN A 13 1.32 -15.84 4.33
N GLY A 14 0.65 -14.73 3.99
CA GLY A 14 1.15 -13.38 4.24
C GLY A 14 2.13 -12.82 3.20
N TYR A 15 2.10 -13.32 1.96
CA TYR A 15 2.88 -12.73 0.86
C TYR A 15 2.01 -11.81 0.00
N ILE A 16 2.54 -10.68 -0.44
CA ILE A 16 1.84 -9.65 -1.25
C ILE A 16 2.33 -9.60 -2.71
N ASP A 17 3.41 -10.31 -2.99
CA ASP A 17 3.98 -10.51 -4.33
C ASP A 17 4.70 -11.85 -4.32
N SER A 18 4.68 -12.58 -5.44
CA SER A 18 5.30 -13.91 -5.53
C SER A 18 6.73 -13.88 -6.07
N HIS A 19 7.26 -12.72 -6.49
CA HIS A 19 8.51 -12.55 -7.26
C HIS A 19 8.60 -13.37 -8.55
N SER A 20 7.71 -14.33 -8.77
CA SER A 20 7.59 -15.12 -9.98
C SER A 20 6.93 -14.29 -11.05
N THR A 21 7.22 -14.60 -12.31
CA THR A 21 6.53 -14.03 -13.47
C THR A 21 5.04 -14.35 -13.49
N ASN A 22 4.55 -15.19 -12.57
CA ASN A 22 3.14 -15.53 -12.45
C ASN A 22 2.40 -14.51 -11.57
N THR A 23 2.20 -13.31 -12.09
CA THR A 23 1.37 -12.26 -11.47
C THR A 23 -0.12 -12.61 -11.47
N SER A 24 -0.53 -13.67 -12.18
CA SER A 24 -1.93 -14.14 -12.24
C SER A 24 -2.44 -14.78 -10.94
N LEU A 25 -1.55 -14.94 -9.96
CA LEU A 25 -1.92 -15.53 -8.68
C LEU A 25 -2.93 -14.65 -7.92
N PHE A 26 -2.77 -13.32 -7.96
CA PHE A 26 -3.75 -12.42 -7.37
C PHE A 26 -4.90 -12.17 -8.34
N LEU A 27 -6.13 -12.34 -7.86
CA LEU A 27 -7.32 -12.06 -8.67
C LEU A 27 -7.40 -10.56 -8.95
N SER A 28 -7.21 -10.17 -10.21
CA SER A 28 -7.28 -8.78 -10.69
C SER A 28 -8.69 -8.30 -11.03
N GLU A 29 -9.63 -9.24 -11.14
CA GLU A 29 -11.04 -9.01 -11.49
C GLU A 29 -11.97 -9.68 -10.47
N GLY A 30 -13.22 -9.21 -10.39
CA GLY A 30 -14.22 -9.68 -9.44
C GLY A 30 -14.77 -8.56 -8.57
N ASP A 31 -15.75 -8.89 -7.73
CA ASP A 31 -16.43 -7.94 -6.85
C ASP A 31 -15.47 -7.29 -5.82
N HIS A 32 -14.46 -8.02 -5.35
CA HIS A 32 -13.41 -7.45 -4.49
C HIS A 32 -12.54 -6.41 -5.21
N ALA A 33 -12.28 -6.60 -6.51
CA ALA A 33 -11.45 -5.69 -7.29
C ALA A 33 -12.22 -4.42 -7.66
N THR A 34 -13.51 -4.56 -8.02
CA THR A 34 -14.41 -3.42 -8.26
C THR A 34 -14.59 -2.58 -7.00
N GLU A 35 -14.86 -3.20 -5.85
CA GLU A 35 -14.97 -2.47 -4.58
C GLU A 35 -13.67 -1.75 -4.23
N TYR A 36 -12.52 -2.42 -4.33
CA TYR A 36 -11.23 -1.80 -4.09
C TYR A 36 -10.99 -0.56 -4.99
N LYS A 37 -11.30 -0.64 -6.29
CA LYS A 37 -11.18 0.51 -7.20
C LYS A 37 -12.07 1.68 -6.79
N ASN A 38 -13.28 1.41 -6.33
CA ASN A 38 -14.18 2.44 -5.82
C ASN A 38 -13.66 3.04 -4.52
N ASP A 39 -13.19 2.21 -3.59
CA ASP A 39 -12.61 2.66 -2.33
C ASP A 39 -11.38 3.55 -2.55
N LEU A 40 -10.61 3.32 -3.62
CA LEU A 40 -9.46 4.15 -3.94
C LEU A 40 -9.81 5.62 -4.17
N LEU A 41 -11.05 5.92 -4.58
CA LEU A 41 -11.50 7.30 -4.83
C LEU A 41 -11.58 8.14 -3.53
N GLN A 42 -11.58 7.50 -2.35
CA GLN A 42 -11.62 8.21 -1.07
C GLN A 42 -10.26 8.76 -0.63
N TYR A 43 -9.16 8.34 -1.28
CA TYR A 43 -7.82 8.76 -0.91
C TYR A 43 -7.35 9.91 -1.78
N SER A 44 -6.65 10.86 -1.16
CA SER A 44 -6.05 12.00 -1.87
C SER A 44 -4.54 11.86 -2.06
N ASP A 45 -3.91 10.95 -1.34
CA ASP A 45 -2.46 10.78 -1.36
C ASP A 45 -2.12 9.30 -1.33
N VAL A 46 -1.04 8.92 -2.02
CA VAL A 46 -0.53 7.56 -2.06
C VAL A 46 0.94 7.53 -1.66
N LEU A 47 1.27 6.60 -0.76
CA LEU A 47 2.62 6.33 -0.30
C LEU A 47 3.10 5.00 -0.89
N MET A 48 4.21 5.05 -1.62
CA MET A 48 4.76 3.90 -2.35
C MET A 48 6.26 3.78 -2.10
N GLY A 49 6.78 2.55 -2.05
CA GLY A 49 8.21 2.29 -2.22
C GLY A 49 8.58 2.22 -3.71
N LYS A 50 9.87 2.41 -4.01
CA LYS A 50 10.42 2.35 -5.39
C LYS A 50 9.87 1.21 -6.23
N LYS A 51 9.98 -0.04 -5.75
CA LYS A 51 9.57 -1.23 -6.52
C LYS A 51 8.08 -1.26 -6.83
N THR A 52 7.25 -0.77 -5.91
CA THR A 52 5.78 -0.71 -6.11
C THR A 52 5.41 0.33 -7.16
N TYR A 53 6.12 1.45 -7.20
CA TYR A 53 5.96 2.45 -8.26
C TYR A 53 6.39 1.89 -9.62
N GLU A 54 7.59 1.31 -9.70
CA GLU A 54 8.13 0.73 -10.94
C GLU A 54 7.30 -0.45 -11.47
N TYR A 55 6.56 -1.16 -10.62
CA TYR A 55 5.63 -2.21 -11.06
C TYR A 55 4.58 -1.70 -12.04
N GLY A 56 4.20 -0.42 -11.95
CA GLY A 56 3.28 0.22 -12.89
C GLY A 56 3.81 0.26 -14.33
N PHE A 57 5.12 0.14 -14.55
CA PHE A 57 5.71 0.14 -15.89
C PHE A 57 5.30 -1.09 -16.71
N ASN A 58 5.01 -2.21 -16.03
CA ASN A 58 4.46 -3.40 -16.68
C ASN A 58 3.04 -3.17 -17.25
N PHE A 59 2.39 -2.07 -16.86
CA PHE A 59 1.06 -1.67 -17.31
C PHE A 59 1.09 -0.39 -18.16
N GLY A 60 2.26 -0.03 -18.69
CA GLY A 60 2.42 1.08 -19.63
C GLY A 60 2.73 2.43 -19.01
N LEU A 61 2.92 2.51 -17.68
CA LEU A 61 3.43 3.75 -17.08
C LEU A 61 4.91 3.96 -17.43
N THR A 62 5.30 5.23 -17.47
CA THR A 62 6.67 5.68 -17.65
C THR A 62 7.15 6.47 -16.43
N PRO A 63 8.48 6.65 -16.23
CA PRO A 63 9.00 7.41 -15.10
C PRO A 63 8.41 8.83 -15.03
N GLY A 64 7.82 9.17 -13.88
CA GLY A 64 7.17 10.45 -13.61
C GLY A 64 5.64 10.45 -13.79
N GLU A 65 5.07 9.38 -14.33
CA GLU A 65 3.61 9.25 -14.43
C GLU A 65 2.99 8.73 -13.13
N LYS A 66 1.77 9.18 -12.86
CA LYS A 66 0.96 8.78 -11.69
C LYS A 66 0.06 7.61 -12.06
N ALA A 67 0.15 6.52 -11.30
CA ALA A 67 -0.78 5.39 -11.42
C ALA A 67 -2.21 5.78 -10.97
N TYR A 68 -2.31 6.74 -10.05
CA TYR A 68 -3.57 7.28 -9.54
C TYR A 68 -3.63 8.79 -9.80
N PRO A 69 -4.16 9.24 -10.95
CA PRO A 69 -4.07 10.65 -11.37
C PRO A 69 -4.64 11.67 -10.36
N TRP A 70 -5.62 11.27 -9.54
CA TRP A 70 -6.24 12.11 -8.51
C TRP A 70 -5.50 12.12 -7.17
N MET A 71 -4.40 11.36 -7.04
CA MET A 71 -3.62 11.29 -5.80
C MET A 71 -2.27 11.98 -5.92
N ASP A 72 -1.86 12.67 -4.87
CA ASP A 72 -0.47 13.09 -4.70
C ASP A 72 0.40 11.86 -4.38
N HIS A 73 1.44 11.66 -5.18
CA HIS A 73 2.32 10.48 -5.05
C HIS A 73 3.53 10.81 -4.21
N TYR A 74 3.76 10.02 -3.16
CA TYR A 74 4.92 10.08 -2.29
C TYR A 74 5.72 8.78 -2.42
N LEU A 75 6.89 8.89 -3.04
CA LEU A 75 7.79 7.78 -3.32
C LEU A 75 8.91 7.75 -2.29
N VAL A 76 8.90 6.76 -1.42
CA VAL A 76 9.92 6.59 -0.39
C VAL A 76 11.09 5.79 -0.95
N SER A 77 12.27 6.42 -1.03
CA SER A 77 13.51 5.78 -1.46
C SER A 77 14.74 6.61 -1.11
N ASP A 78 15.77 5.97 -0.57
CA ASP A 78 17.06 6.63 -0.27
C ASP A 78 17.99 6.73 -1.47
N HIS A 79 17.70 6.00 -2.56
CA HIS A 79 18.60 5.87 -3.72
C HIS A 79 18.07 6.53 -5.00
N LEU A 80 16.82 7.01 -5.01
CA LEU A 80 16.29 7.68 -6.20
C LEU A 80 16.82 9.11 -6.30
N VAL A 81 17.18 9.49 -7.52
CA VAL A 81 17.57 10.85 -7.88
C VAL A 81 16.33 11.58 -8.40
N LYS A 82 16.01 12.73 -7.79
CA LYS A 82 14.78 13.51 -8.05
C LYS A 82 14.53 13.82 -9.52
N ASN A 83 15.59 14.06 -10.27
CA ASN A 83 15.53 14.54 -11.66
C ASN A 83 14.97 13.51 -12.66
N HIS A 84 14.80 12.23 -12.27
CA HIS A 84 14.27 11.17 -13.15
C HIS A 84 12.73 11.04 -13.15
N PHE A 85 12.02 11.63 -12.19
CA PHE A 85 10.57 11.42 -12.00
C PHE A 85 9.74 12.71 -12.14
N GLY A 86 10.37 13.80 -12.59
CA GLY A 86 9.72 15.10 -12.76
C GLY A 86 9.20 15.70 -11.45
N GLU A 87 8.33 16.70 -11.57
CA GLU A 87 7.75 17.43 -10.43
C GLU A 87 6.45 16.77 -9.90
N ASN A 88 5.90 15.80 -10.65
CA ASN A 88 4.62 15.17 -10.33
C ASN A 88 4.72 14.11 -9.22
N ILE A 89 5.93 13.67 -8.86
CA ILE A 89 6.18 12.64 -7.85
C ILE A 89 7.04 13.25 -6.73
N ASN A 90 6.53 13.23 -5.50
CA ASN A 90 7.28 13.65 -4.32
C ASN A 90 8.20 12.52 -3.88
N ILE A 91 9.52 12.68 -4.00
CA ILE A 91 10.47 11.69 -3.48
C ILE A 91 10.81 12.02 -2.03
N LEU A 92 10.65 11.05 -1.14
CA LEU A 92 10.97 11.15 0.28
C LEU A 92 12.11 10.20 0.64
N ARG A 93 13.03 10.64 1.50
CA ARG A 93 13.98 9.76 2.19
C ARG A 93 13.30 9.05 3.35
N THR A 94 13.83 7.90 3.73
CA THR A 94 13.31 7.14 4.89
C THR A 94 13.36 7.96 6.17
N THR A 95 14.36 8.84 6.31
CA THR A 95 14.52 9.75 7.45
C THR A 95 13.47 10.86 7.51
N GLU A 96 12.87 11.24 6.39
CA GLU A 96 11.89 12.34 6.30
C GLU A 96 10.45 11.85 6.55
N ILE A 97 10.23 10.54 6.50
CA ILE A 97 8.90 9.95 6.41
C ILE A 97 7.99 10.37 7.57
N LYS A 98 8.49 10.35 8.79
CA LYS A 98 7.69 10.64 9.99
C LYS A 98 7.22 12.09 10.00
N SER A 99 8.13 13.03 9.73
CA SER A 99 7.79 14.45 9.64
C SER A 99 6.83 14.74 8.50
N THR A 100 7.02 14.11 7.33
CA THR A 100 6.10 14.31 6.21
C THR A 100 4.72 13.76 6.51
N LEU A 101 4.60 12.56 7.08
CA LEU A 101 3.31 11.98 7.47
C LEU A 101 2.59 12.86 8.50
N GLN A 102 3.30 13.43 9.48
CA GLN A 102 2.70 14.37 10.42
C GLN A 102 2.10 15.60 9.72
N LEU A 103 2.83 16.20 8.78
CA LEU A 103 2.32 17.34 8.00
C LEU A 103 1.11 16.96 7.15
N LEU A 104 1.19 15.83 6.42
CA LEU A 104 0.09 15.38 5.57
C LEU A 104 -1.18 15.12 6.38
N ARG A 105 -1.04 14.58 7.60
CA ARG A 105 -2.15 14.29 8.52
C ARG A 105 -2.93 15.53 8.95
N GLU A 106 -2.29 16.70 8.98
CA GLU A 106 -2.86 17.99 9.38
C GLU A 106 -3.60 18.71 8.24
N GLU A 107 -3.39 18.30 6.98
CA GLU A 107 -4.06 18.88 5.82
C GLU A 107 -5.59 18.71 5.92
N LYS A 108 -6.32 19.83 5.87
CA LYS A 108 -7.79 19.85 5.94
C LYS A 108 -8.40 19.60 4.56
N ASN A 109 -9.61 19.04 4.54
CA ASN A 109 -10.40 18.80 3.32
C ASN A 109 -9.77 17.84 2.29
N LYS A 110 -8.78 17.04 2.68
CA LYS A 110 -8.25 15.92 1.87
C LYS A 110 -8.70 14.58 2.44
N GLY A 111 -8.82 13.59 1.56
CA GLY A 111 -9.08 12.21 1.89
C GLY A 111 -7.91 11.55 2.63
N ASN A 112 -8.08 10.29 3.03
CA ASN A 112 -7.05 9.54 3.75
C ASN A 112 -5.79 9.29 2.89
N ILE A 113 -4.74 8.77 3.51
CA ILE A 113 -3.48 8.43 2.85
C ILE A 113 -3.47 6.92 2.58
N TYR A 114 -3.29 6.55 1.31
CA TYR A 114 -3.18 5.16 0.89
C TYR A 114 -1.72 4.69 0.94
N LEU A 115 -1.39 3.79 1.88
CA LEU A 115 -0.15 3.02 1.78
C LEU A 115 -0.33 1.91 0.74
N CYS A 116 0.22 2.10 -0.45
CA CYS A 116 0.19 1.09 -1.52
C CYS A 116 1.20 -0.04 -1.29
N GLY A 117 2.22 0.21 -0.47
CA GLY A 117 3.28 -0.75 -0.12
C GLY A 117 4.61 -0.42 -0.80
N GLY A 118 5.56 -1.34 -0.93
CA GLY A 118 5.49 -2.76 -0.57
C GLY A 118 5.87 -3.08 0.88
N GLY A 119 6.15 -4.37 1.14
CA GLY A 119 6.36 -4.90 2.49
C GLY A 119 7.43 -4.20 3.32
N LYS A 120 8.52 -3.71 2.70
CA LYS A 120 9.56 -2.93 3.40
C LYS A 120 9.06 -1.58 3.92
N LEU A 121 8.30 -0.87 3.09
CA LEU A 121 7.72 0.41 3.49
C LEU A 121 6.62 0.18 4.53
N ALA A 122 5.78 -0.84 4.35
CA ALA A 122 4.79 -1.23 5.35
C ALA A 122 5.44 -1.61 6.69
N GLY A 123 6.54 -2.37 6.68
CA GLY A 123 7.31 -2.71 7.87
C GLY A 123 7.92 -1.49 8.56
N LEU A 124 8.47 -0.53 7.80
CA LEU A 124 8.96 0.73 8.35
C LEU A 124 7.84 1.52 9.07
N LEU A 125 6.67 1.65 8.43
CA LEU A 125 5.53 2.35 9.01
C LEU A 125 4.94 1.58 10.21
N TRP A 126 5.02 0.25 10.19
CA TRP A 126 4.66 -0.59 11.32
C TRP A 126 5.53 -0.26 12.54
N GLU A 127 6.86 -0.26 12.40
CA GLU A 127 7.77 0.09 13.50
C GLU A 127 7.54 1.51 14.04
N HIS A 128 7.16 2.44 13.16
CA HIS A 128 6.82 3.81 13.57
C HIS A 128 5.40 3.98 14.11
N HIS A 129 4.61 2.90 14.17
CA HIS A 129 3.21 2.92 14.61
C HIS A 129 2.35 3.90 13.79
N GLU A 130 2.63 4.04 12.50
CA GLU A 130 1.96 5.00 11.63
C GLU A 130 0.74 4.43 10.88
N ILE A 131 0.55 3.11 10.87
CA ILE A 131 -0.58 2.49 10.17
C ILE A 131 -1.82 2.53 11.07
N ASP A 132 -2.82 3.32 10.69
CA ASP A 132 -4.06 3.47 11.46
C ASP A 132 -5.06 2.34 11.16
N ARG A 133 -5.15 1.95 9.89
CA ARG A 133 -6.05 0.89 9.43
C ARG A 133 -5.39 -0.06 8.46
N LEU A 134 -5.75 -1.33 8.57
CA LEU A 134 -5.33 -2.38 7.66
C LEU A 134 -6.58 -2.97 6.99
N PHE A 135 -6.56 -3.01 5.66
CA PHE A 135 -7.55 -3.64 4.81
C PHE A 135 -6.84 -4.76 4.05
N VAL A 136 -6.94 -5.98 4.55
CA VAL A 136 -6.21 -7.15 4.05
C VAL A 136 -7.15 -8.01 3.21
N LYS A 137 -6.96 -7.99 1.89
CA LYS A 137 -7.70 -8.85 0.94
C LYS A 137 -6.98 -10.18 0.80
N VAL A 138 -7.36 -11.15 1.62
CA VAL A 138 -6.80 -12.50 1.63
C VAL A 138 -7.33 -13.29 0.43
N ASN A 139 -6.44 -13.67 -0.47
CA ASN A 139 -6.72 -14.52 -1.62
C ASN A 139 -6.54 -15.99 -1.20
N PRO A 140 -7.38 -16.93 -1.69
CA PRO A 140 -7.40 -18.33 -1.26
C PRO A 140 -6.25 -19.13 -1.88
N MET A 141 -5.01 -18.74 -1.56
CA MET A 141 -3.80 -19.35 -2.11
C MET A 141 -2.59 -19.23 -1.18
N VAL A 142 -1.59 -20.07 -1.44
CA VAL A 142 -0.29 -20.05 -0.76
C VAL A 142 0.79 -19.65 -1.76
N ILE A 143 1.69 -18.76 -1.36
CA ILE A 143 2.88 -18.40 -2.13
C ILE A 143 4.09 -19.04 -1.44
N ALA A 144 4.93 -19.76 -2.20
CA ALA A 144 6.07 -20.46 -1.64
C ALA A 144 7.19 -19.51 -1.16
N LYS A 145 7.43 -18.45 -1.92
CA LYS A 145 8.41 -17.39 -1.62
C LYS A 145 7.96 -16.11 -2.28
N GLY A 146 8.06 -15.00 -1.58
CA GLY A 146 7.53 -13.73 -2.05
C GLY A 146 7.91 -12.56 -1.17
N VAL A 147 7.31 -11.39 -1.43
CA VAL A 147 7.41 -10.22 -0.55
C VAL A 147 6.44 -10.40 0.61
N PRO A 148 6.91 -10.41 1.88
CA PRO A 148 6.01 -10.44 3.04
C PRO A 148 5.12 -9.20 3.11
N LEU A 149 3.94 -9.33 3.71
CA LEU A 149 3.02 -8.22 4.00
C LEU A 149 3.71 -7.10 4.82
N PHE A 150 4.48 -7.51 5.82
CA PHE A 150 5.37 -6.65 6.58
C PHE A 150 6.77 -7.26 6.55
N ASP A 151 7.72 -6.55 5.93
CA ASP A 151 9.10 -7.00 5.82
C ASP A 151 9.97 -6.34 6.90
N SER A 152 10.90 -7.09 7.47
CA SER A 152 11.86 -6.64 8.49
C SER A 152 11.28 -6.06 9.80
N ILE A 153 10.05 -6.36 10.17
CA ILE A 153 9.50 -5.92 11.48
C ILE A 153 10.24 -6.56 12.66
N GLN A 154 10.35 -5.83 13.75
CA GLN A 154 11.00 -6.19 15.00
C GLN A 154 10.06 -6.09 16.21
N SER A 155 8.91 -5.42 16.06
CA SER A 155 7.94 -5.24 17.14
C SER A 155 6.60 -5.93 16.86
N ASP A 156 6.11 -6.65 17.87
CA ASP A 156 4.74 -7.17 17.88
C ASP A 156 3.77 -6.05 18.25
N GLN A 157 2.64 -5.97 17.54
CA GLN A 157 1.55 -5.05 17.89
C GLN A 157 0.21 -5.76 17.82
N GLN A 158 -0.67 -5.40 18.74
CA GLN A 158 -2.04 -5.88 18.73
C GLN A 158 -2.94 -4.94 17.93
N LEU A 159 -3.72 -5.52 17.03
CA LEU A 159 -4.74 -4.79 16.28
C LEU A 159 -6.13 -5.05 16.88
N LYS A 160 -7.05 -4.12 16.65
CA LYS A 160 -8.47 -4.31 16.94
C LYS A 160 -9.18 -4.73 15.67
N PHE A 161 -9.82 -5.90 15.69
CA PHE A 161 -10.69 -6.34 14.61
C PHE A 161 -11.86 -5.36 14.44
N VAL A 162 -12.16 -5.01 13.19
CA VAL A 162 -13.29 -4.14 12.84
C VAL A 162 -14.38 -4.95 12.16
N ARG A 163 -14.07 -5.61 11.05
CA ARG A 163 -15.01 -6.44 10.30
C ARG A 163 -14.30 -7.41 9.36
N SER A 164 -15.06 -8.36 8.83
CA SER A 164 -14.67 -9.21 7.72
C SER A 164 -15.76 -9.23 6.65
N LYS A 165 -15.38 -9.42 5.39
CA LYS A 165 -16.30 -9.58 4.27
C LYS A 165 -15.79 -10.66 3.31
N GLU A 166 -16.61 -11.67 3.07
CA GLU A 166 -16.37 -12.62 1.96
C GLU A 166 -16.96 -12.03 0.67
N TYR A 167 -16.19 -12.11 -0.40
CA TYR A 167 -16.62 -11.75 -1.77
C TYR A 167 -17.01 -12.99 -2.57
N LYS A 168 -17.77 -12.81 -3.65
CA LYS A 168 -18.12 -13.89 -4.59
C LYS A 168 -16.88 -14.50 -5.24
N SER A 169 -15.83 -13.70 -5.43
CA SER A 169 -14.50 -14.13 -5.89
C SER A 169 -13.74 -15.05 -4.92
N LYS A 170 -14.27 -15.31 -3.72
CA LYS A 170 -13.63 -16.05 -2.63
C LYS A 170 -12.43 -15.36 -1.97
N VAL A 171 -12.19 -14.10 -2.34
CA VAL A 171 -11.35 -13.21 -1.53
C VAL A 171 -12.08 -12.87 -0.24
N VAL A 172 -11.34 -12.77 0.86
CA VAL A 172 -11.86 -12.29 2.15
C VAL A 172 -11.17 -10.98 2.49
N LEU A 173 -11.93 -9.90 2.64
CA LEU A 173 -11.41 -8.66 3.24
C LEU A 173 -11.48 -8.77 4.76
N LEU A 174 -10.34 -8.56 5.42
CA LEU A 174 -10.24 -8.35 6.85
C LEU A 174 -9.88 -6.90 7.12
N GLU A 175 -10.68 -6.23 7.95
CA GLU A 175 -10.42 -4.86 8.38
C GLU A 175 -10.00 -4.84 9.85
N TYR A 176 -8.88 -4.19 10.11
CA TYR A 176 -8.35 -3.94 11.44
C TYR A 176 -8.03 -2.47 11.62
N LYS A 177 -8.02 -2.02 12.87
CA LYS A 177 -7.49 -0.72 13.24
C LYS A 177 -6.44 -0.84 14.33
N LYS A 178 -5.53 0.13 14.38
CA LYS A 178 -4.59 0.32 15.47
C LYS A 178 -5.34 0.37 16.82
N LYS A 179 -4.78 -0.30 17.84
CA LYS A 179 -5.32 -0.25 19.20
C LYS A 179 -5.00 1.06 19.90
#